data_AF-A0A496V8B4-F1
#
_entry.id   AF-A0A496V8B4-F1
#
_cell.length_a   1.000
_cell.length_b   1.000
_cell.length_c   1.000
_cell.angle_alpha   90.00
_cell.angle_beta   90.00
_cell.angle_gamma   90.00
#
_symmetry.space_group_name_H-M   'P 1'
#
loop_
_entity.id
_entity.type
_entity.pdbx_description
1 polymer ?
#
loop_
_entity_poly.entity_id
_entity_poly.type
_entity_poly.pdbx_seq_one_letter_code
_entity_poly.pdbx_strand_id
1 'polypeptide(L)'
;MEIERIDVSSLKEMDSNLTRETCDFFSQAASVCLDNQNHSPGVKFKVEGDLSAEFQLFWKPVTQQMKDSCYDLQYATEAGAYCLAILMIQKLTDYKVIRQSQKGTGFDFWLGAKGDDYPFKNKARLEISGILKGNQNLINQRVSQKTDQTKPSDGLKLPAYIAVVEFGTPILKVVKK
;
A
#
# COMPACT_ATOMS: atom_id res chain seq x y z
N MET A 1 16.98 13.61 14.75
CA MET A 1 16.21 12.37 14.88
C MET A 1 16.44 11.58 13.60
N GLU A 2 16.91 10.34 13.69
CA GLU A 2 17.20 9.53 12.50
C GLU A 2 15.89 9.10 11.85
N ILE A 3 15.75 9.31 10.53
CA ILE A 3 14.55 8.88 9.79
C ILE A 3 14.61 7.35 9.69
N GLU A 4 13.53 6.68 10.08
CA GLU A 4 13.50 5.23 10.12
C GLU A 4 13.55 4.63 8.70
N ARG A 5 14.27 3.51 8.57
CA ARG A 5 14.47 2.80 7.29
C ARG A 5 13.42 1.71 7.10
N ILE A 6 12.90 1.60 5.88
CA ILE A 6 11.99 0.54 5.45
C ILE A 6 12.65 -0.22 4.30
N ASP A 7 12.84 -1.52 4.47
CA ASP A 7 13.13 -2.40 3.34
C ASP A 7 11.80 -2.74 2.65
N VAL A 8 11.64 -2.34 1.39
CA VAL A 8 10.44 -2.60 0.58
C VAL A 8 10.17 -4.11 0.47
N SER A 9 11.21 -4.95 0.50
CA SER A 9 11.07 -6.41 0.44
C SER A 9 10.66 -7.07 1.76
N SER A 10 10.54 -6.30 2.85
CA SER A 10 10.15 -6.82 4.16
C SER A 10 8.66 -7.20 4.29
N LEU A 11 7.84 -6.89 3.28
CA LEU A 11 6.39 -7.18 3.35
C LEU A 11 6.10 -8.65 3.64
N LYS A 12 6.86 -9.57 3.04
CA LYS A 12 6.70 -11.02 3.24
C LYS A 12 7.06 -11.52 4.65
N GLU A 13 7.78 -10.70 5.42
CA GLU A 13 8.17 -11.00 6.79
C GLU A 13 7.20 -10.40 7.81
N MET A 14 6.24 -9.59 7.36
CA MET A 14 5.22 -9.06 8.26
C MET A 14 4.18 -10.14 8.60
N ASP A 15 3.61 -10.06 9.81
CA ASP A 15 2.45 -10.86 10.22
C ASP A 15 1.22 -10.44 9.41
N SER A 16 1.03 -11.09 8.26
CA SER A 16 -0.14 -11.01 7.40
C SER A 16 -0.50 -12.40 6.91
N ASN A 17 -1.73 -12.58 6.45
CA ASN A 17 -2.19 -13.87 5.91
C ASN A 17 -2.01 -13.98 4.39
N LEU A 18 -1.29 -13.04 3.77
CA LEU A 18 -0.93 -13.14 2.36
C LEU A 18 0.22 -14.12 2.19
N THR A 19 0.27 -14.82 1.05
CA THR A 19 1.39 -15.73 0.77
C THR A 19 2.66 -14.94 0.51
N ARG A 20 3.82 -15.57 0.77
CA ARG A 20 5.13 -14.94 0.55
C ARG A 20 5.29 -14.51 -0.92
N GLU A 21 4.80 -15.30 -1.87
CA GLU A 21 4.89 -15.01 -3.31
C GLU A 21 4.07 -13.78 -3.68
N THR A 22 2.89 -13.61 -3.08
CA THR A 22 2.05 -12.41 -3.27
C THR A 22 2.79 -11.17 -2.75
N CYS A 23 3.36 -11.26 -1.56
CA CYS A 23 4.14 -10.17 -0.96
C CYS A 23 5.40 -9.83 -1.75
N ASP A 24 6.12 -10.85 -2.24
CA ASP A 24 7.32 -10.68 -3.07
C ASP A 24 6.97 -10.00 -4.40
N PHE A 25 5.87 -10.40 -5.03
CA PHE A 25 5.39 -9.75 -6.25
C PHE A 25 5.06 -8.27 -6.03
N PHE A 26 4.30 -7.93 -4.99
CA PHE A 26 4.00 -6.52 -4.66
C PHE A 26 5.27 -5.71 -4.38
N SER A 27 6.22 -6.29 -3.65
CA SER A 27 7.50 -5.64 -3.30
C SER A 27 8.38 -5.40 -4.53
N GLN A 28 8.42 -6.36 -5.45
CA GLN A 28 9.08 -6.21 -6.75
C GLN A 28 8.43 -5.08 -7.56
N ALA A 29 7.11 -5.07 -7.65
CA ALA A 29 6.37 -4.04 -8.38
C ALA A 29 6.65 -2.63 -7.82
N ALA A 30 6.64 -2.47 -6.48
CA ALA A 30 6.98 -1.21 -5.84
C ALA A 30 8.42 -0.76 -6.17
N SER A 31 9.38 -1.69 -6.12
CA SER A 31 10.78 -1.41 -6.47
C SER A 31 10.92 -0.97 -7.92
N VAL A 32 10.21 -1.62 -8.86
CA VAL A 32 10.18 -1.25 -10.28
C VAL A 32 9.56 0.14 -10.47
N CYS A 33 8.46 0.47 -9.78
CA CYS A 33 7.86 1.80 -9.86
C CYS A 33 8.79 2.90 -9.35
N LEU A 34 9.47 2.68 -8.22
CA LEU A 34 10.45 3.62 -7.67
C LEU A 34 11.65 3.82 -8.62
N ASP A 35 12.20 2.73 -9.18
CA ASP A 35 13.28 2.77 -10.17
C ASP A 35 12.84 3.47 -11.46
N ASN A 36 11.62 3.20 -11.94
CA ASN A 36 11.05 3.85 -13.12
C ASN A 36 10.90 5.37 -12.96
N GLN A 37 10.66 5.84 -11.73
CA GLN A 37 10.64 7.28 -11.39
C GLN A 37 12.04 7.86 -11.11
N ASN A 38 13.11 7.09 -11.36
CA ASN A 38 14.51 7.46 -11.17
C ASN A 38 14.88 7.75 -9.71
N HIS A 39 14.19 7.13 -8.76
CA HIS A 39 14.59 7.19 -7.36
C HIS A 39 15.72 6.21 -7.07
N SER A 40 16.52 6.54 -6.05
CA SER A 40 17.56 5.66 -5.51
C SER A 40 17.15 5.16 -4.12
N PRO A 41 17.66 3.97 -3.68
CA PRO A 41 17.49 3.53 -2.31
C PRO A 41 17.89 4.61 -1.31
N GLY A 42 17.09 4.80 -0.27
CA GLY A 42 17.20 5.90 0.68
C GLY A 42 16.31 7.10 0.35
N VAL A 43 15.51 7.05 -0.72
CA VAL A 43 14.52 8.08 -1.03
C VAL A 43 13.56 8.27 0.13
N LYS A 44 13.27 9.54 0.45
CA LYS A 44 12.30 9.88 1.49
C LYS A 44 10.90 9.49 1.05
N PHE A 45 10.15 8.92 1.96
CA PHE A 45 8.76 8.55 1.77
C PHE A 45 7.91 9.13 2.89
N LYS A 46 6.96 9.98 2.52
CA LYS A 46 6.12 10.72 3.46
C LYS A 46 4.76 10.08 3.57
N VAL A 47 4.31 9.81 4.79
CA VAL A 47 2.94 9.41 5.09
C VAL A 47 2.20 10.63 5.64
N GLU A 48 1.01 10.91 5.09
CA GLU A 48 0.20 12.06 5.49
C GLU A 48 -1.31 11.77 5.43
N GLY A 49 -2.11 12.67 6.03
CA GLY A 49 -3.55 12.52 6.21
C GLY A 49 -3.89 12.18 7.66
N ASP A 50 -4.73 11.18 7.89
CA ASP A 50 -5.09 10.72 9.24
C ASP A 50 -3.97 9.91 9.91
N LEU A 51 -2.98 9.49 9.14
CA LEU A 51 -1.69 8.97 9.62
C LEU A 51 -0.58 9.94 9.21
N SER A 52 0.47 10.07 10.02
CA SER A 52 1.62 10.90 9.69
C SER A 52 2.93 10.28 10.16
N ALA A 53 3.88 10.18 9.23
CA ALA A 53 5.23 9.68 9.47
C ALA A 53 6.15 10.04 8.29
N GLU A 54 7.46 9.90 8.50
CA GLU A 54 8.46 10.01 7.43
C GLU A 54 9.43 8.82 7.54
N PHE A 55 9.74 8.21 6.40
CA PHE A 55 10.64 7.05 6.29
C PHE A 55 11.65 7.24 5.17
N GLN A 56 12.65 6.37 5.12
CA GLN A 56 13.47 6.14 3.94
C GLN A 56 13.19 4.75 3.38
N LEU A 57 12.89 4.65 2.08
CA LEU A 57 12.66 3.38 1.41
C LEU A 57 13.95 2.82 0.84
N PHE A 58 14.23 1.55 1.07
CA PHE A 58 15.37 0.82 0.53
C PHE A 58 14.88 -0.42 -0.22
N TRP A 59 15.53 -0.72 -1.34
CA TRP A 59 15.29 -1.92 -2.14
C TRP A 59 16.60 -2.33 -2.82
N LYS A 60 16.68 -3.60 -3.23
CA LYS A 60 17.81 -4.11 -4.02
C LYS A 60 17.75 -3.54 -5.45
N PRO A 61 18.89 -3.47 -6.17
CA PRO A 61 18.91 -3.03 -7.57
C PRO A 61 17.87 -3.76 -8.43
N VAL A 62 17.09 -3.00 -9.18
CA VAL A 62 16.06 -3.56 -10.08
C VAL A 62 16.74 -4.15 -11.32
N THR A 63 16.50 -5.43 -11.58
CA THR A 63 17.05 -6.13 -12.75
C THR A 63 16.16 -5.93 -13.98
N GLN A 64 16.70 -6.21 -15.17
CA GLN A 64 15.89 -6.19 -16.41
C GLN A 64 14.73 -7.19 -16.34
N GLN A 65 14.95 -8.39 -15.78
CA GLN A 65 13.90 -9.39 -15.61
C GLN A 65 12.74 -8.90 -14.74
N MET A 66 13.02 -8.13 -13.68
CA MET A 66 11.98 -7.50 -12.86
C MET A 66 11.20 -6.47 -13.68
N LYS A 67 11.89 -5.66 -14.50
CA LYS A 67 11.25 -4.68 -15.40
C LYS A 67 10.36 -5.36 -16.42
N ASP A 68 10.83 -6.43 -17.05
CA ASP A 68 10.06 -7.19 -18.04
C ASP A 68 8.82 -7.85 -17.42
N SER A 69 8.95 -8.36 -16.19
CA SER A 69 7.82 -8.94 -15.42
C SER A 69 6.79 -7.90 -14.98
N CYS A 70 7.20 -6.64 -14.85
CA CYS A 70 6.38 -5.50 -14.43
C CYS A 70 6.24 -4.45 -15.55
N TYR A 71 6.30 -4.89 -16.81
CA TYR A 71 6.34 -3.98 -17.96
C TYR A 71 5.01 -3.25 -18.19
N ASP A 72 3.89 -3.88 -17.83
CA ASP A 72 2.62 -3.18 -17.66
C ASP A 72 2.71 -2.31 -16.40
N LEU A 73 3.12 -1.06 -16.61
CA LEU A 73 3.31 -0.10 -15.54
C LEU A 73 2.00 0.26 -14.83
N GLN A 74 0.84 0.12 -15.47
CA GLN A 74 -0.44 0.37 -14.81
C GLN A 74 -0.69 -0.71 -13.76
N TYR A 75 -0.53 -1.98 -14.14
CA TYR A 75 -0.65 -3.10 -13.21
C TYR A 75 0.45 -3.08 -12.13
N ALA A 76 1.70 -2.78 -12.51
CA ALA A 76 2.81 -2.66 -11.57
C ALA A 76 2.59 -1.53 -10.56
N THR A 77 2.00 -0.42 -10.97
CA THR A 77 1.69 0.71 -10.08
C THR A 77 0.66 0.32 -9.02
N GLU A 78 -0.36 -0.44 -9.39
CA GLU A 78 -1.37 -0.94 -8.45
C GLU A 78 -0.76 -1.96 -7.47
N ALA A 79 -0.03 -2.95 -7.99
CA ALA A 79 0.65 -3.96 -7.17
C ALA A 79 1.71 -3.34 -6.23
N GLY A 80 2.47 -2.36 -6.72
CA GLY A 80 3.44 -1.64 -5.92
C GLY A 80 2.78 -0.79 -4.83
N ALA A 81 1.64 -0.17 -5.13
CA ALA A 81 0.87 0.57 -4.13
C ALA A 81 0.37 -0.35 -3.02
N TYR A 82 -0.03 -1.59 -3.34
CA TYR A 82 -0.36 -2.60 -2.33
C TYR A 82 0.81 -2.84 -1.39
N CYS A 83 2.04 -2.98 -1.90
CA CYS A 83 3.22 -3.14 -1.04
C CYS A 83 3.36 -2.01 -0.02
N LEU A 84 3.48 -0.76 -0.49
CA LEU A 84 3.77 0.37 0.39
C LEU A 84 2.61 0.67 1.33
N ALA A 85 1.36 0.58 0.86
CA ALA A 85 0.19 0.80 1.70
C ALA A 85 0.07 -0.27 2.80
N ILE A 86 0.26 -1.55 2.49
CA ILE A 86 0.17 -2.62 3.50
C ILE A 86 1.31 -2.48 4.52
N LEU A 87 2.55 -2.24 4.09
CA LEU A 87 3.67 -1.99 4.98
C LEU A 87 3.35 -0.86 5.98
N MET A 88 2.81 0.26 5.49
CA MET A 88 2.51 1.42 6.34
C MET A 88 1.31 1.22 7.25
N ILE A 89 0.22 0.62 6.75
CA ILE A 89 -0.95 0.33 7.58
C ILE A 89 -0.54 -0.61 8.72
N GLN A 90 0.20 -1.67 8.44
CA GLN A 90 0.65 -2.59 9.48
C GLN A 90 1.69 -1.97 10.40
N LYS A 91 2.45 -0.97 9.96
CA LYS A 91 3.42 -0.30 10.82
C LYS A 91 2.79 0.75 11.74
N LEU A 92 1.85 1.53 11.22
CA LEU A 92 1.32 2.73 11.86
C LEU A 92 -0.02 2.52 12.57
N THR A 93 -0.58 1.31 12.50
CA THR A 93 -1.86 0.98 13.14
C THR A 93 -1.77 -0.37 13.85
N ASP A 94 -2.79 -0.71 14.63
CA ASP A 94 -2.93 -2.03 15.27
C ASP A 94 -3.51 -3.11 14.34
N TYR A 95 -3.59 -2.83 13.03
CA TYR A 95 -4.17 -3.74 12.06
C TYR A 95 -3.12 -4.58 11.31
N LYS A 96 -3.57 -5.73 10.81
CA LYS A 96 -2.89 -6.55 9.80
C LYS A 96 -3.82 -6.94 8.67
N VAL A 97 -3.27 -7.19 7.48
CA VAL A 97 -4.02 -7.72 6.34
C VAL A 97 -4.31 -9.19 6.54
N ILE A 98 -5.59 -9.56 6.45
CA ILE A 98 -6.05 -10.94 6.69
C ILE A 98 -6.52 -11.67 5.43
N ARG A 99 -6.94 -10.95 4.38
CA ARG A 99 -7.29 -11.48 3.05
C ARG A 99 -7.64 -10.36 2.08
N GLN A 100 -7.57 -10.66 0.78
CA GLN A 100 -8.20 -9.84 -0.25
C GLN A 100 -9.74 -9.89 -0.13
N SER A 101 -10.38 -8.82 -0.56
CA SER A 101 -11.83 -8.74 -0.65
C SER A 101 -12.35 -9.49 -1.89
N GLN A 102 -13.66 -9.70 -1.94
CA GLN A 102 -14.31 -10.11 -3.18
C GLN A 102 -14.58 -8.88 -4.05
N LYS A 103 -14.52 -9.06 -5.37
CA LYS A 103 -14.91 -8.03 -6.34
C LYS A 103 -16.32 -7.51 -6.04
N GLY A 104 -16.50 -6.19 -6.16
CA GLY A 104 -17.78 -5.53 -5.91
C GLY A 104 -18.02 -5.09 -4.46
N THR A 105 -17.11 -5.41 -3.53
CA THR A 105 -17.18 -4.94 -2.13
C THR A 105 -16.76 -3.47 -1.97
N GLY A 106 -16.02 -2.93 -2.93
CA GLY A 106 -15.59 -1.53 -2.96
C GLY A 106 -14.34 -1.20 -2.14
N PHE A 107 -13.64 -2.23 -1.66
CA PHE A 107 -12.32 -2.12 -1.05
C PHE A 107 -11.44 -3.30 -1.46
N ASP A 108 -10.12 -3.22 -1.36
CA ASP A 108 -9.18 -4.27 -1.81
C ASP A 108 -8.90 -5.36 -0.75
N PHE A 109 -8.74 -4.97 0.52
CA PHE A 109 -8.31 -5.88 1.58
C PHE A 109 -9.15 -5.78 2.85
N TRP A 110 -9.35 -6.92 3.49
CA TRP A 110 -9.82 -6.98 4.87
C TRP A 110 -8.65 -6.84 5.84
N LEU A 111 -8.89 -6.08 6.91
CA LEU A 111 -7.97 -5.91 8.02
C LEU A 111 -8.53 -6.58 9.30
N GLY A 112 -7.67 -7.23 10.06
CA GLY A 112 -7.91 -7.74 11.41
C GLY A 112 -6.97 -7.08 12.41
N ALA A 113 -7.17 -7.29 13.72
CA ALA A 113 -6.21 -6.78 14.71
C ALA A 113 -4.94 -7.63 14.72
N LYS A 114 -3.80 -7.02 15.04
CA LYS A 114 -2.57 -7.75 15.33
C LYS A 114 -2.77 -8.66 16.55
N GLY A 115 -2.22 -9.87 16.50
CA GLY A 115 -2.38 -10.86 17.55
C GLY A 115 -3.75 -11.57 17.61
N ASP A 116 -4.72 -11.21 16.76
CA ASP A 116 -5.93 -12.02 16.59
C ASP A 116 -5.62 -13.29 15.80
N ASP A 117 -6.15 -14.42 16.28
CA ASP A 117 -6.15 -15.69 15.55
C ASP A 117 -7.13 -15.64 14.37
N TYR A 118 -6.63 -15.96 13.18
CA TYR A 118 -7.44 -16.20 11.97
C TYR A 118 -8.21 -17.54 12.15
N PRO A 119 -9.49 -17.69 11.72
CA PRO A 119 -10.18 -16.99 10.61
C PRO A 119 -11.13 -15.81 10.87
N PHE A 120 -11.45 -15.38 12.10
CA PHE A 120 -12.80 -14.81 12.34
C PHE A 120 -12.94 -13.34 12.76
N LYS A 121 -12.04 -12.42 12.38
CA LYS A 121 -12.14 -11.02 12.86
C LYS A 121 -11.83 -9.97 11.79
N ASN A 122 -12.78 -9.71 10.89
CA ASN A 122 -12.78 -8.49 10.08
C ASN A 122 -13.00 -7.28 11.02
N LYS A 123 -12.07 -6.34 11.06
CA LYS A 123 -12.10 -5.15 11.93
C LYS A 123 -12.03 -3.83 11.17
N ALA A 124 -11.47 -3.84 9.96
CA ALA A 124 -11.44 -2.68 9.08
C ALA A 124 -11.37 -3.12 7.60
N ARG A 125 -11.60 -2.17 6.71
CA ARG A 125 -11.45 -2.28 5.25
C ARG A 125 -10.24 -1.47 4.82
N LEU A 126 -9.52 -1.91 3.81
CA LEU A 126 -8.41 -1.18 3.20
C LEU A 126 -8.63 -1.11 1.70
N GLU A 127 -8.75 0.10 1.18
CA GLU A 127 -8.87 0.40 -0.24
C GLU A 127 -7.64 1.17 -0.70
N ILE A 128 -7.01 0.72 -1.78
CA ILE A 128 -5.69 1.20 -2.19
C ILE A 128 -5.74 1.73 -3.62
N SER A 129 -4.90 2.72 -3.91
CA SER A 129 -4.68 3.22 -5.26
C SER A 129 -3.23 3.61 -5.46
N GLY A 130 -2.69 3.30 -6.63
CA GLY A 130 -1.37 3.77 -7.06
C GLY A 130 -1.44 4.88 -8.09
N ILE A 131 -0.49 5.81 -8.01
CA ILE A 131 -0.22 6.84 -9.01
C ILE A 131 1.27 6.75 -9.33
N LEU A 132 1.63 6.44 -10.57
CA LEU A 132 3.04 6.31 -10.95
C LEU A 132 3.75 7.67 -10.91
N LYS A 133 3.11 8.69 -11.48
CA LYS A 133 3.60 10.07 -11.50
C LYS A 133 2.41 11.01 -11.44
N GLY A 134 2.33 11.82 -10.39
CA GLY A 134 1.22 12.73 -10.18
C GLY A 134 1.60 13.98 -9.40
N ASN A 135 0.56 14.70 -8.97
CA ASN A 135 0.68 15.86 -8.10
C ASN A 135 -0.36 15.75 -6.98
N GLN A 136 -0.32 16.70 -6.04
CA GLN A 136 -1.24 16.72 -4.89
C GLN A 136 -2.72 16.73 -5.29
N ASN A 137 -3.08 17.41 -6.39
CA ASN A 137 -4.46 17.46 -6.86
C ASN A 137 -4.95 16.07 -7.31
N LEU A 138 -4.11 15.33 -8.05
CA LEU A 138 -4.43 13.96 -8.46
C LEU A 138 -4.53 13.02 -7.25
N ILE A 139 -3.65 13.16 -6.25
CA ILE A 139 -3.74 12.40 -4.99
C ILE A 139 -5.09 12.64 -4.32
N ASN A 140 -5.48 13.91 -4.13
CA ASN A 140 -6.74 14.28 -3.49
C ASN A 140 -7.96 13.78 -4.28
N GLN A 141 -7.90 13.88 -5.62
CA GLN A 141 -8.94 13.35 -6.50
C GLN A 141 -9.08 11.82 -6.33
N ARG A 142 -7.97 11.08 -6.30
CA ARG A 142 -7.97 9.63 -6.08
C ARG A 142 -8.51 9.25 -4.72
N VAL A 143 -8.14 9.98 -3.66
CA VAL A 143 -8.69 9.76 -2.31
C VAL A 143 -10.21 9.92 -2.32
N SER A 144 -10.73 11.00 -2.92
CA SER A 144 -12.19 11.21 -3.02
C SER A 144 -12.87 10.08 -3.79
N GLN A 145 -12.33 9.72 -4.97
CA GLN A 145 -12.86 8.64 -5.80
C GLN A 145 -12.90 7.30 -5.04
N LYS A 146 -11.81 6.96 -4.35
CA LYS A 146 -11.68 5.69 -3.61
C LYS A 146 -12.53 5.68 -2.35
N THR A 147 -12.70 6.82 -1.69
CA THR A 147 -13.66 6.98 -0.59
C THR A 147 -15.09 6.66 -1.05
N ASP A 148 -15.49 7.12 -2.23
CA ASP A 148 -16.79 6.80 -2.82
C ASP A 148 -16.92 5.32 -3.21
N GLN A 149 -15.83 4.68 -3.65
CA GLN A 149 -15.83 3.25 -3.98
C GLN A 149 -16.15 2.36 -2.77
N THR A 150 -15.85 2.79 -1.54
CA THR A 150 -16.18 2.02 -0.33
C THR A 150 -17.66 1.99 0.05
N LYS A 151 -18.51 2.83 -0.58
CA LYS A 151 -19.95 2.95 -0.26
C LYS A 151 -20.73 1.63 -0.22
N PRO A 152 -20.53 0.66 -1.15
CA PRO A 152 -21.26 -0.61 -1.14
C PRO A 152 -21.08 -1.42 0.16
N SER A 153 -20.00 -1.18 0.90
CA SER A 153 -19.68 -1.90 2.14
C SER A 153 -19.90 -1.07 3.41
N ASP A 154 -20.46 0.13 3.32
CA ASP A 154 -20.70 0.99 4.50
C ASP A 154 -21.69 0.38 5.51
N GLY A 155 -22.60 -0.48 5.06
CA GLY A 155 -23.53 -1.21 5.92
C GLY A 155 -22.85 -2.12 6.95
N LEU A 156 -21.57 -2.47 6.74
CA LEU A 156 -20.77 -3.26 7.68
C LEU A 156 -20.44 -2.50 8.97
N LYS A 157 -20.51 -1.16 8.96
CA LYS A 157 -20.16 -0.29 10.10
C LYS A 157 -18.73 -0.52 10.63
N LEU A 158 -17.81 -0.87 9.73
CA LEU A 158 -16.38 -1.01 10.00
C LEU A 158 -15.60 0.17 9.39
N PRO A 159 -14.54 0.66 10.05
CA PRO A 159 -13.71 1.73 9.49
C PRO A 159 -13.11 1.30 8.15
N ALA A 160 -12.95 2.27 7.24
CA ALA A 160 -12.26 2.08 5.97
C ALA A 160 -11.03 2.99 5.90
N TYR A 161 -9.88 2.39 5.62
CA TYR A 161 -8.66 3.11 5.28
C TYR A 161 -8.57 3.24 3.77
N ILE A 162 -8.45 4.46 3.28
CA ILE A 162 -8.22 4.79 1.89
C ILE A 162 -6.75 5.21 1.78
N ALA A 163 -5.96 4.43 1.05
CA ALA A 163 -4.52 4.61 0.91
C ALA A 163 -4.16 4.90 -0.54
N VAL A 164 -3.64 6.10 -0.83
CA VAL A 164 -3.18 6.50 -2.16
C VAL A 164 -1.67 6.67 -2.14
N VAL A 165 -0.96 5.83 -2.89
CA VAL A 165 0.49 5.88 -3.05
C VAL A 165 0.83 6.61 -4.34
N GLU A 166 1.72 7.59 -4.26
CA GLU A 166 2.27 8.30 -5.41
C GLU A 166 3.78 8.05 -5.47
N PHE A 167 4.28 7.59 -6.63
CA PHE A 167 5.66 7.11 -6.77
C PHE A 167 6.65 8.16 -7.28
N GLY A 168 6.22 9.20 -8.00
CA GLY A 168 7.12 10.22 -8.57
C GLY A 168 7.61 11.23 -7.53
N THR A 169 6.83 11.45 -6.49
CA THR A 169 7.17 12.12 -5.24
C THR A 169 6.70 11.19 -4.11
N PRO A 170 7.54 10.23 -3.66
CA PRO A 170 7.12 9.12 -2.81
C PRO A 170 6.30 9.58 -1.59
N ILE A 171 4.98 9.44 -1.71
CA ILE A 171 3.99 9.86 -0.73
C ILE A 171 2.95 8.77 -0.59
N LEU A 172 2.50 8.53 0.64
CA LEU A 172 1.27 7.81 0.93
C LEU A 172 0.30 8.76 1.63
N LYS A 173 -0.84 9.02 0.98
CA LYS A 173 -1.98 9.69 1.60
C LYS A 173 -2.91 8.64 2.20
N VAL A 174 -3.18 8.73 3.51
CA VAL A 174 -4.15 7.87 4.19
C VAL A 174 -5.30 8.70 4.73
N VAL A 175 -6.52 8.31 4.39
CA VAL A 175 -7.74 8.86 5.00
C VAL A 175 -8.54 7.72 5.63
N LYS A 176 -9.03 7.95 6.85
CA LYS A 176 -9.89 7.04 7.59
C LYS A 176 -11.33 7.53 7.51
N LYS A 177 -12.20 6.67 6.99
CA LYS A 177 -13.65 6.84 6.95
C LYS A 177 -14.31 5.97 8.01
#